data_AF-A0A7X7TER0-F1
#
_entry.id   AF-A0A7X7TER0-F1
#
_cell.length_a   1.000
_cell.length_b   1.000
_cell.length_c   1.000
_cell.angle_alpha   90.00
_cell.angle_beta   90.00
_cell.angle_gamma   90.00
#
_symmetry.space_group_name_H-M   'P 1'
#
loop_
_entity.id
_entity.type
_entity.pdbx_description
1 polymer ?
#
loop_
_entity_poly.entity_id
_entity_poly.type
_entity_poly.pdbx_seq_one_letter_code
_entity_poly.pdbx_strand_id
1 'polypeptide(L)'
;MVSFNQDIRMIKLTEQEQLAILQHCPSLPQDLYQRVFSAQDGCLNLTPDECQELRSVIKEHLDQEVSSSIPGVLGPVFNKLSNNPFIQKIAEELSGKDYDNIEQLQAHLDTLNRRHNTTPDPELGNLSPNQVQRLISTPWDHPACPMKFNQDLTPEDVKDSPLFFNSVLLLEELLARQDEPTATAKGNLNRKVIEALRPNLKTIKQVDSDYFQQRPIYSETELVDLWIPRLICLQAGFVRKLKNKFLVTKLGQEMLQSENTGRLFCQLFTTYFVKHNIAFYSPIQPDFSFVQGTIAFSIYRLGKSKDHQGSIKAIAQRLVLPGVYDDICKRIHKSWLKPEWIIETKVIDPLEWAGLITCRREKVKYLYEIKEIKTTELYHKFVRFAW
;
A
#
# COMPACT_ATOMS: atom_id res chain seq x y z
N MET A 1 -4.82 -22.48 -20.19
CA MET A 1 -5.94 -22.09 -19.32
C MET A 1 -5.57 -22.55 -17.92
N VAL A 2 -5.15 -21.62 -17.06
CA VAL A 2 -4.87 -21.94 -15.65
C VAL A 2 -6.21 -21.80 -14.94
N SER A 3 -6.72 -22.92 -14.40
CA SER A 3 -7.87 -22.92 -13.51
C SER A 3 -7.55 -22.01 -12.33
N PHE A 4 -8.25 -20.88 -12.22
CA PHE A 4 -8.31 -20.17 -10.96
C PHE A 4 -8.98 -21.13 -9.98
N ASN A 5 -8.27 -21.55 -8.92
CA ASN A 5 -8.94 -22.17 -7.79
C ASN A 5 -9.99 -21.18 -7.33
N GLN A 6 -11.27 -21.43 -7.64
CA GLN A 6 -12.37 -20.66 -7.08
C GLN A 6 -12.40 -21.02 -5.60
N ASP A 7 -12.13 -20.04 -4.74
CA ASP A 7 -12.22 -20.21 -3.29
C ASP A 7 -13.68 -20.53 -2.94
N ILE A 8 -13.99 -21.82 -2.82
CA ILE A 8 -15.32 -22.29 -2.41
C ILE A 8 -15.51 -21.94 -0.94
N ARG A 9 -16.59 -21.21 -0.64
CA ARG A 9 -16.97 -20.76 0.70
C ARG A 9 -18.04 -21.67 1.26
N MET A 10 -17.88 -22.11 2.51
CA MET A 10 -18.91 -22.83 3.25
C MET A 10 -19.78 -21.83 4.04
N ILE A 11 -21.07 -21.79 3.73
CA ILE A 11 -22.08 -20.94 4.37
C ILE A 11 -23.00 -21.83 5.21
N LYS A 12 -23.19 -21.49 6.48
CA LYS A 12 -24.11 -22.23 7.37
C LYS A 12 -25.46 -21.52 7.44
N LEU A 13 -26.49 -22.22 6.99
CA LEU A 13 -27.89 -21.82 7.10
C LEU A 13 -28.61 -22.70 8.11
N THR A 14 -29.54 -22.11 8.85
CA THR A 14 -30.52 -22.88 9.61
C THR A 14 -31.57 -23.47 8.66
N GLU A 15 -32.30 -24.49 9.11
CA GLU A 15 -33.42 -25.07 8.34
C GLU A 15 -34.46 -23.99 7.99
N GLN A 16 -34.72 -23.07 8.92
CA GLN A 16 -35.63 -21.94 8.70
C GLN A 16 -35.11 -20.98 7.62
N GLU A 17 -33.81 -20.68 7.60
CA GLU A 17 -33.19 -19.85 6.58
C GLU A 17 -33.22 -20.52 5.20
N GLN A 18 -32.94 -21.82 5.12
CA GLN A 18 -33.04 -22.60 3.88
C GLN A 18 -34.46 -22.58 3.31
N LEU A 19 -35.46 -22.88 4.15
CA LEU A 19 -36.87 -22.86 3.76
C LEU A 19 -37.29 -21.47 3.30
N ALA A 20 -36.86 -20.41 4.00
CA ALA A 20 -37.18 -19.04 3.61
C ALA A 20 -36.61 -18.68 2.22
N ILE A 21 -35.37 -19.07 1.92
CA ILE A 21 -34.80 -18.86 0.58
C ILE A 21 -35.64 -19.57 -0.48
N LEU A 22 -35.95 -20.85 -0.28
CA LEU A 22 -36.67 -21.65 -1.28
C LEU A 22 -38.11 -21.15 -1.50
N GLN A 23 -38.74 -20.61 -0.46
CA GLN A 23 -40.12 -20.10 -0.53
C GLN A 23 -40.20 -18.70 -1.15
N HIS A 24 -39.23 -17.83 -0.86
CA HIS A 24 -39.32 -16.40 -1.14
C HIS A 24 -38.43 -15.92 -2.29
N CYS A 25 -37.51 -16.76 -2.78
CA CYS A 25 -36.61 -16.42 -3.89
C CYS A 25 -36.91 -17.26 -5.16
N PRO A 26 -38.06 -17.08 -5.82
CA PRO A 26 -38.45 -17.90 -6.98
C PRO A 26 -37.61 -17.63 -8.24
N SER A 27 -36.90 -16.50 -8.30
CA SER A 27 -35.98 -16.14 -9.39
C SER A 27 -34.59 -16.78 -9.24
N LEU A 28 -34.38 -17.63 -8.24
CA LEU A 28 -33.11 -18.27 -8.01
C LEU A 28 -32.75 -19.21 -9.18
N PRO A 29 -31.51 -19.16 -9.70
CA PRO A 29 -31.03 -20.13 -10.69
C PRO A 29 -31.25 -21.57 -10.24
N GLN A 30 -31.62 -22.44 -11.18
CA GLN A 30 -32.04 -23.81 -10.88
C GLN A 30 -30.95 -24.60 -10.15
N ASP A 31 -29.69 -24.39 -10.48
CA ASP A 31 -28.54 -25.03 -9.84
C ASP A 31 -28.34 -24.55 -8.39
N LEU A 32 -28.45 -23.25 -8.12
CA LEU A 32 -28.42 -22.70 -6.76
C LEU A 32 -29.61 -23.17 -5.93
N TYR A 33 -30.81 -23.21 -6.52
CA TYR A 33 -32.01 -23.75 -5.86
C TYR A 33 -31.80 -25.20 -5.42
N GLN A 34 -31.28 -26.05 -6.31
CA GLN A 34 -31.02 -27.45 -5.98
C GLN A 34 -29.96 -27.59 -4.89
N ARG A 35 -28.93 -26.74 -4.86
CA ARG A 35 -27.92 -26.75 -3.77
C ARG A 35 -28.51 -26.31 -2.43
N VAL A 36 -29.33 -25.26 -2.40
CA VAL A 36 -30.01 -24.83 -1.16
C VAL A 36 -30.95 -25.92 -0.65
N PHE A 37 -31.70 -26.55 -1.55
CA PHE A 37 -32.62 -27.64 -1.22
C PHE A 37 -31.91 -28.91 -0.73
N SER A 38 -30.74 -29.23 -1.28
CA SER A 38 -29.99 -30.46 -0.95
C SER A 38 -28.92 -30.27 0.12
N ALA A 39 -28.77 -29.08 0.70
CA ALA A 39 -27.76 -28.77 1.70
C ALA A 39 -28.04 -29.49 3.03
N GLN A 40 -27.45 -30.67 3.18
CA GLN A 40 -27.47 -31.45 4.42
C GLN A 40 -26.73 -30.68 5.54
N ASP A 41 -27.28 -30.72 6.75
CA ASP A 41 -26.76 -30.05 7.95
C ASP A 41 -26.62 -28.52 7.84
N GLY A 42 -27.38 -27.89 6.95
CA GLY A 42 -27.36 -26.44 6.81
C GLY A 42 -26.18 -25.88 6.01
N CYS A 43 -25.25 -26.72 5.54
CA CYS A 43 -23.99 -26.25 4.96
C CYS A 43 -24.05 -26.14 3.43
N LEU A 44 -23.81 -24.94 2.92
CA LEU A 44 -23.79 -24.59 1.50
C LEU A 44 -22.38 -24.24 1.05
N ASN A 45 -21.86 -24.97 0.06
CA ASN A 45 -20.59 -24.64 -0.57
C ASN A 45 -20.83 -23.82 -1.84
N LEU A 46 -20.46 -22.54 -1.79
CA LEU A 46 -20.70 -21.56 -2.85
C LEU A 46 -19.40 -20.84 -3.23
N THR A 47 -19.19 -20.62 -4.52
CA THR A 47 -18.16 -19.70 -5.01
C THR A 47 -18.51 -18.25 -4.67
N PRO A 48 -17.57 -17.29 -4.79
CA PRO A 48 -17.87 -15.87 -4.55
C PRO A 48 -18.94 -15.31 -5.49
N ASP A 49 -18.94 -15.75 -6.75
CA ASP A 49 -19.93 -15.33 -7.75
C ASP A 49 -21.32 -15.87 -7.40
N GLU A 50 -21.40 -17.14 -7.02
CA GLU A 50 -22.64 -17.78 -6.55
C GLU A 50 -23.17 -17.12 -5.25
N CYS A 51 -22.29 -16.74 -4.32
CA CYS A 51 -22.66 -15.95 -3.14
C CYS A 51 -23.29 -14.62 -3.54
N GLN A 52 -22.69 -13.92 -4.51
CA GLN A 52 -23.16 -12.62 -4.98
C GLN A 52 -24.49 -12.73 -5.74
N GLU A 53 -24.66 -13.79 -6.53
CA GLU A 53 -25.89 -14.07 -7.28
C GLU A 53 -27.06 -14.34 -6.32
N LEU A 54 -26.90 -15.28 -5.38
CA LEU A 54 -27.90 -15.56 -4.35
C LEU A 54 -28.21 -14.31 -3.52
N ARG A 55 -27.19 -13.53 -3.16
CA ARG A 55 -27.36 -12.27 -2.43
C ARG A 55 -28.17 -11.23 -3.22
N SER A 56 -27.98 -11.16 -4.54
CA SER A 56 -28.70 -10.22 -5.41
C SER A 56 -30.19 -10.58 -5.50
N VAL A 57 -30.50 -11.87 -5.62
CA VAL A 57 -31.89 -12.38 -5.61
C VAL A 57 -32.59 -12.07 -4.28
N ILE A 58 -31.91 -12.34 -3.15
CA ILE A 58 -32.46 -12.02 -1.83
C ILE A 58 -32.67 -10.50 -1.70
N LYS A 59 -31.76 -9.68 -2.20
CA LYS A 59 -31.87 -8.22 -2.16
C LYS A 59 -33.11 -7.73 -2.90
N GLU A 60 -33.32 -8.22 -4.12
CA GLU A 60 -34.47 -7.84 -4.95
C GLU A 60 -35.78 -8.13 -4.22
N HIS A 61 -35.86 -9.25 -3.52
CA HIS A 61 -37.02 -9.60 -2.71
C HIS A 61 -37.18 -8.71 -1.46
N LEU A 62 -36.09 -8.46 -0.72
CA LEU A 62 -36.09 -7.56 0.44
C LEU A 62 -36.48 -6.12 0.08
N ASP A 63 -36.12 -5.65 -1.11
CA ASP A 63 -36.45 -4.30 -1.60
C ASP A 63 -37.93 -4.20 -2.05
N GLN A 64 -38.58 -5.33 -2.37
CA GLN A 64 -39.97 -5.39 -2.87
C GLN A 64 -41.02 -5.65 -1.78
N GLU A 65 -40.66 -6.27 -0.66
CA GLU A 65 -41.61 -6.65 0.39
C GLU A 65 -41.69 -5.67 1.58
N VAL A 66 -42.92 -5.37 2.02
CA VAL A 66 -43.23 -4.52 3.18
C VAL A 66 -43.58 -5.37 4.44
N SER A 67 -43.63 -6.70 4.31
CA SER A 67 -44.01 -7.61 5.39
C SER A 67 -42.93 -7.69 6.48
N SER A 68 -43.33 -7.67 7.76
CA SER A 68 -42.39 -7.58 8.89
C SER A 68 -41.65 -8.89 9.23
N SER A 69 -42.09 -10.05 8.73
CA SER A 69 -41.53 -11.35 9.10
C SER A 69 -40.39 -11.84 8.18
N ILE A 70 -40.40 -11.44 6.91
CA ILE A 70 -39.46 -11.93 5.89
C ILE A 70 -38.08 -11.24 5.97
N PRO A 71 -37.98 -9.92 6.24
CA PRO A 71 -36.72 -9.27 6.55
C PRO A 71 -35.99 -9.87 7.76
N GLY A 72 -36.73 -10.41 8.74
CA GLY A 72 -36.18 -11.04 9.94
C GLY A 72 -35.41 -12.33 9.69
N VAL A 73 -35.71 -13.06 8.60
CA VAL A 73 -35.04 -14.34 8.25
C VAL A 73 -34.10 -14.17 7.07
N LEU A 74 -34.52 -13.46 6.01
CA LEU A 74 -33.67 -13.27 4.83
C LEU A 74 -32.58 -12.21 5.03
N GLY A 75 -32.75 -11.26 5.95
CA GLY A 75 -31.73 -10.27 6.30
C GLY A 75 -30.44 -10.91 6.85
N PRO A 76 -30.51 -11.81 7.86
CA PRO A 76 -29.36 -12.59 8.32
C PRO A 76 -28.67 -13.38 7.20
N VAL A 77 -29.43 -14.06 6.33
CA VAL A 77 -28.88 -14.79 5.17
C VAL A 77 -28.16 -13.85 4.22
N PHE A 78 -28.77 -12.71 3.87
CA PHE A 78 -28.19 -11.68 3.03
C PHE A 78 -26.84 -11.19 3.57
N ASN A 79 -26.71 -11.10 4.90
CA ASN A 79 -25.47 -10.71 5.56
C ASN A 79 -24.45 -11.86 5.66
N LYS A 80 -24.89 -13.11 5.85
CA LYS A 80 -24.03 -14.31 5.77
C LYS A 80 -23.42 -14.51 4.39
N LEU A 81 -24.12 -14.10 3.33
CA LEU A 81 -23.61 -14.13 1.96
C LEU A 81 -22.68 -12.94 1.64
N SER A 82 -22.40 -12.08 2.64
CA SER A 82 -21.54 -10.93 2.41
C SER A 82 -20.10 -11.32 2.11
N ASN A 83 -19.47 -10.60 1.20
CA ASN A 83 -18.03 -10.69 0.99
C ASN A 83 -17.24 -9.94 2.06
N ASN A 84 -17.92 -9.23 2.97
CA ASN A 84 -17.29 -8.59 4.13
C ASN A 84 -17.33 -9.56 5.35
N PRO A 85 -16.18 -10.09 5.81
CA PRO A 85 -16.12 -11.04 6.92
C PRO A 85 -16.70 -10.51 8.24
N PHE A 86 -16.62 -9.20 8.47
CA PHE A 86 -17.18 -8.59 9.67
C PHE A 86 -18.72 -8.60 9.65
N ILE A 87 -19.33 -8.32 8.49
CA ILE A 87 -20.79 -8.40 8.31
C ILE A 87 -21.28 -9.83 8.49
N GLN A 88 -20.51 -10.81 8.01
CA GLN A 88 -20.83 -12.22 8.24
C GLN A 88 -20.76 -12.58 9.72
N LYS A 89 -19.68 -12.18 10.41
CA LYS A 89 -19.52 -12.42 11.84
C LYS A 89 -20.63 -11.77 12.66
N ILE A 90 -21.05 -10.56 12.30
CA ILE A 90 -22.24 -9.93 12.90
C ILE A 90 -23.46 -10.83 12.67
N ALA A 91 -23.73 -11.26 11.44
CA ALA A 91 -24.89 -12.09 11.13
C ALA A 91 -24.90 -13.42 11.91
N GLU A 92 -23.74 -14.07 12.02
CA GLU A 92 -23.56 -15.29 12.82
C GLU A 92 -23.79 -15.03 14.31
N GLU A 93 -23.23 -13.95 14.85
CA GLU A 93 -23.39 -13.62 16.27
C GLU A 93 -24.79 -13.14 16.63
N LEU A 94 -25.55 -12.58 15.67
CA LEU A 94 -26.96 -12.21 15.84
C LEU A 94 -27.91 -13.38 15.62
N SER A 95 -27.52 -14.39 14.85
CA SER A 95 -28.35 -15.55 14.51
C SER A 95 -28.83 -16.28 15.76
N GLY A 96 -30.14 -16.38 15.95
CA GLY A 96 -30.76 -17.10 17.07
C GLY A 96 -30.73 -16.37 18.41
N LYS A 97 -30.44 -15.06 18.42
CA LYS A 97 -30.62 -14.22 19.61
C LYS A 97 -31.88 -13.37 19.48
N ASP A 98 -32.72 -13.43 20.51
CA ASP A 98 -33.86 -12.53 20.67
C ASP A 98 -33.44 -11.26 21.41
N TYR A 99 -33.96 -10.12 20.97
CA TYR A 99 -33.75 -8.82 21.61
C TYR A 99 -35.11 -8.24 21.97
N ASP A 100 -35.23 -7.77 23.21
CA ASP A 100 -36.46 -7.22 23.79
C ASP A 100 -36.86 -5.88 23.14
N ASN A 101 -35.89 -5.13 22.60
CA ASN A 101 -36.10 -3.86 21.91
C ASN A 101 -34.89 -3.47 21.03
N ILE A 102 -35.08 -2.39 20.25
CA ILE A 102 -34.06 -1.87 19.33
C ILE A 102 -32.84 -1.32 20.07
N GLU A 103 -33.01 -0.78 21.28
CA GLU A 103 -31.91 -0.25 22.10
C GLU A 103 -30.95 -1.36 22.53
N GLN A 104 -31.49 -2.53 22.90
CA GLN A 104 -30.69 -3.70 23.26
C GLN A 104 -29.91 -4.25 22.06
N LEU A 105 -30.54 -4.31 20.88
CA LEU A 105 -29.86 -4.67 19.63
C LEU A 105 -28.74 -3.66 19.31
N GLN A 106 -29.02 -2.36 19.40
CA GLN A 106 -28.02 -1.31 19.14
C GLN A 106 -26.84 -1.40 20.11
N ALA A 107 -27.10 -1.56 21.42
CA ALA A 107 -26.05 -1.72 22.42
C ALA A 107 -25.19 -2.98 22.17
N HIS A 108 -25.81 -4.06 21.68
CA HIS A 108 -25.08 -5.27 21.28
C HIS A 108 -24.21 -5.01 20.05
N LEU A 109 -24.76 -4.41 19.00
CA LEU A 109 -24.02 -4.03 17.79
C LEU A 109 -22.85 -3.09 18.08
N ASP A 110 -23.05 -2.10 18.95
CA ASP A 110 -22.00 -1.17 19.38
C ASP A 110 -20.88 -1.91 20.11
N THR A 111 -21.23 -2.90 20.93
CA THR A 111 -20.26 -3.76 21.61
C THR A 111 -19.47 -4.61 20.61
N LEU A 112 -20.13 -5.20 19.61
CA LEU A 112 -19.48 -5.98 18.54
C LEU A 112 -18.54 -5.11 17.70
N ASN A 113 -19.01 -3.94 17.28
CA ASN A 113 -18.23 -2.95 16.54
C ASN A 113 -17.00 -2.51 17.34
N ARG A 114 -17.18 -2.15 18.62
CA ARG A 114 -16.07 -1.75 19.49
C ARG A 114 -15.05 -2.86 19.61
N ARG A 115 -15.50 -4.09 19.92
CA ARG A 115 -14.62 -5.25 20.06
C ARG A 115 -13.85 -5.51 18.76
N HIS A 116 -14.51 -5.51 17.60
CA HIS A 116 -13.84 -5.70 16.32
C HIS A 116 -12.78 -4.61 16.07
N ASN A 117 -13.14 -3.35 16.26
CA ASN A 117 -12.27 -2.22 15.97
C ASN A 117 -11.10 -2.07 16.95
N THR A 118 -11.16 -2.70 18.14
CA THR A 118 -10.06 -2.69 19.14
C THR A 118 -9.29 -4.00 19.23
N THR A 119 -9.74 -5.08 18.58
CA THR A 119 -9.05 -6.38 18.65
C THR A 119 -7.95 -6.46 17.59
N PRO A 120 -6.70 -6.82 17.96
CA PRO A 120 -5.63 -7.06 16.99
C PRO A 120 -5.98 -8.15 15.98
N ASP A 121 -5.67 -7.90 14.71
CA ASP A 121 -5.93 -8.81 13.60
C ASP A 121 -4.60 -9.26 12.95
N PRO A 122 -4.31 -10.57 12.85
CA PRO A 122 -3.13 -11.09 12.16
C PRO A 122 -2.98 -10.61 10.70
N GLU A 123 -4.09 -10.45 9.96
CA GLU A 123 -4.05 -9.96 8.57
C GLU A 123 -3.58 -8.51 8.52
N LEU A 124 -3.90 -7.72 9.56
CA LEU A 124 -3.44 -6.35 9.77
C LEU A 124 -2.08 -6.28 10.48
N GLY A 125 -1.32 -7.37 10.53
CA GLY A 125 0.00 -7.40 11.18
C GLY A 125 -0.09 -7.24 12.70
N ASN A 126 -1.13 -7.81 13.31
CA ASN A 126 -1.48 -7.71 14.72
C ASN A 126 -1.80 -6.27 15.17
N LEU A 127 -2.34 -5.46 14.26
CA LEU A 127 -2.98 -4.19 14.59
C LEU A 127 -4.49 -4.35 14.61
N SER A 128 -5.15 -3.59 15.47
CA SER A 128 -6.60 -3.42 15.39
C SER A 128 -6.98 -2.47 14.24
N PRO A 129 -8.22 -2.54 13.71
CA PRO A 129 -8.70 -1.57 12.72
C PRO A 129 -8.53 -0.11 13.16
N ASN A 130 -8.76 0.21 14.44
CA ASN A 130 -8.53 1.57 14.96
C ASN A 130 -7.05 1.98 14.89
N GLN A 131 -6.12 1.06 15.18
CA GLN A 131 -4.69 1.32 15.06
C GLN A 131 -4.27 1.53 13.60
N VAL A 132 -4.75 0.69 12.67
CA VAL A 132 -4.50 0.88 11.23
C VAL A 132 -5.03 2.23 10.77
N GLN A 133 -6.27 2.57 11.11
CA GLN A 133 -6.88 3.85 10.74
C GLN A 133 -6.05 5.03 11.26
N ARG A 134 -5.66 4.99 12.53
CA ARG A 134 -4.79 6.02 13.11
C ARG A 134 -3.43 6.09 12.41
N LEU A 135 -2.85 4.96 12.03
CA LEU A 135 -1.55 4.91 11.36
C LEU A 135 -1.59 5.52 9.96
N ILE A 136 -2.66 5.29 9.17
CA ILE A 136 -2.74 5.76 7.78
C ILE A 136 -3.38 7.14 7.63
N SER A 137 -4.23 7.56 8.58
CA SER A 137 -4.96 8.84 8.50
C SER A 137 -4.32 9.97 9.29
N THR A 138 -3.40 9.69 10.22
CA THR A 138 -2.75 10.76 10.99
C THR A 138 -1.53 11.30 10.24
N PRO A 139 -1.45 12.62 9.96
CA PRO A 139 -0.28 13.23 9.33
C PRO A 139 1.01 12.90 10.07
N TRP A 140 2.11 12.67 9.35
CA TRP A 140 3.35 12.15 9.93
C TRP A 140 4.07 13.14 10.86
N ASP A 141 3.83 14.43 10.68
CA ASP A 141 4.31 15.51 11.53
C ASP A 141 3.43 15.71 12.78
N HIS A 142 2.26 15.08 12.86
CA HIS A 142 1.35 15.24 13.98
C HIS A 142 1.83 14.45 15.22
N PRO A 143 1.81 15.04 16.44
CA PRO A 143 2.25 14.36 17.67
C PRO A 143 1.52 13.05 17.98
N ALA A 144 0.27 12.89 17.54
CA ALA A 144 -0.50 11.66 17.72
C ALA A 144 -0.21 10.56 16.68
N CYS A 145 0.59 10.83 15.63
CA CYS A 145 0.93 9.83 14.62
C CYS A 145 1.72 8.69 15.26
N PRO A 146 1.34 7.41 15.10
CA PRO A 146 2.06 6.32 15.74
C PRO A 146 3.49 6.14 15.21
N MET A 147 3.72 6.44 13.93
CA MET A 147 5.03 6.35 13.31
C MET A 147 5.86 7.58 13.67
N LYS A 148 7.04 7.37 14.25
CA LYS A 148 7.98 8.42 14.67
C LYS A 148 9.30 8.27 13.94
N PHE A 149 9.87 9.42 13.58
CA PHE A 149 11.19 9.52 12.97
C PHE A 149 12.22 10.02 13.98
N ASN A 150 13.38 9.38 14.01
CA ASN A 150 14.56 9.88 14.69
C ASN A 150 15.30 10.84 13.75
N GLN A 151 15.50 12.08 14.19
CA GLN A 151 16.22 13.10 13.43
C GLN A 151 17.68 13.26 13.89
N ASP A 152 18.09 12.49 14.90
CA ASP A 152 19.46 12.48 15.45
C ASP A 152 20.29 11.39 14.75
N LEU A 153 20.36 11.46 13.41
CA LEU A 153 21.16 10.56 12.59
C LEU A 153 22.49 11.21 12.22
N THR A 154 23.55 10.41 12.21
CA THR A 154 24.90 10.82 11.77
C THR A 154 25.08 10.58 10.27
N PRO A 155 26.08 11.20 9.62
CA PRO A 155 26.42 10.91 8.23
C PRO A 155 26.67 9.42 7.94
N GLU A 156 27.24 8.71 8.92
CA GLU A 156 27.52 7.28 8.81
C GLU A 156 26.24 6.43 8.76
N ASP A 157 25.18 6.85 9.45
CA ASP A 157 23.90 6.12 9.49
C ASP A 157 23.20 6.12 8.13
N VAL A 158 23.34 7.19 7.36
CA VAL A 158 22.65 7.41 6.08
C VAL A 158 23.55 7.23 4.86
N LYS A 159 24.84 6.90 5.05
CA LYS A 159 25.83 6.84 3.98
C LYS A 159 25.40 5.95 2.81
N ASP A 160 24.69 4.86 3.11
CA ASP A 160 24.27 3.85 2.13
C ASP A 160 22.89 4.13 1.54
N SER A 161 22.23 5.23 1.90
CA SER A 161 20.96 5.68 1.32
C SER A 161 21.20 6.43 0.02
N PRO A 162 20.83 5.89 -1.17
CA PRO A 162 20.96 6.66 -2.41
C PRO A 162 20.09 7.92 -2.43
N LEU A 163 18.92 7.93 -1.79
CA LEU A 163 18.08 9.13 -1.64
C LEU A 163 18.87 10.26 -0.97
N PHE A 164 19.50 9.96 0.18
CA PHE A 164 20.30 10.96 0.91
C PHE A 164 21.52 11.37 0.08
N PHE A 165 22.33 10.40 -0.33
CA PHE A 165 23.59 10.64 -1.02
C PHE A 165 23.41 11.44 -2.31
N ASN A 166 22.49 11.03 -3.19
CA ASN A 166 22.27 11.72 -4.46
C ASN A 166 21.68 13.13 -4.25
N SER A 167 20.92 13.35 -3.18
CA SER A 167 20.40 14.67 -2.83
C SER A 167 21.51 15.61 -2.33
N VAL A 168 22.37 15.14 -1.43
CA VAL A 168 23.54 15.92 -0.95
C VAL A 168 24.45 16.27 -2.12
N LEU A 169 24.81 15.27 -2.93
CA LEU A 169 25.65 15.46 -4.12
C LEU A 169 25.06 16.50 -5.08
N LEU A 170 23.74 16.46 -5.33
CA LEU A 170 23.07 17.47 -6.15
C LEU A 170 23.17 18.87 -5.53
N LEU A 171 22.90 19.02 -4.23
CA LEU A 171 22.91 20.32 -3.56
C LEU A 171 24.32 20.92 -3.56
N GLU A 172 25.35 20.13 -3.29
CA GLU A 172 26.76 20.55 -3.33
C GLU A 172 27.17 21.01 -4.73
N GLU A 173 26.82 20.25 -5.78
CA GLU A 173 27.13 20.62 -7.17
C GLU A 173 26.42 21.92 -7.58
N LEU A 174 25.17 22.12 -7.14
CA LEU A 174 24.44 23.35 -7.41
C LEU A 174 25.02 24.56 -6.67
N LEU A 175 25.59 24.37 -5.46
CA LEU A 175 26.31 25.42 -4.74
C LEU A 175 27.61 25.79 -5.45
N ALA A 176 28.39 24.80 -5.85
CA ALA A 176 29.64 25.00 -6.60
C ALA A 176 29.42 25.76 -7.91
N ARG A 177 28.23 25.64 -8.50
CA ARG A 177 27.83 26.28 -9.77
C ARG A 177 26.82 27.42 -9.62
N GLN A 178 26.70 28.06 -8.47
CA GLN A 178 25.68 29.11 -8.23
C GLN A 178 25.69 30.22 -9.30
N ASP A 179 26.87 30.52 -9.86
CA ASP A 179 27.08 31.56 -10.85
C ASP A 179 26.87 31.08 -12.30
N GLU A 180 26.76 29.78 -12.54
CA GLU A 180 26.56 29.18 -13.86
C GLU A 180 25.07 28.90 -14.16
N PRO A 181 24.67 28.87 -15.45
CA PRO A 181 23.41 28.24 -15.85
C PRO A 181 23.45 26.75 -15.47
N THR A 182 22.41 26.26 -14.78
CA THR A 182 22.27 24.85 -14.38
C THR A 182 20.97 24.22 -14.89
N ALA A 183 20.07 25.01 -15.48
CA ALA A 183 18.81 24.55 -16.05
C ALA A 183 18.72 24.82 -17.56
N THR A 184 18.08 23.89 -18.27
CA THR A 184 17.65 24.05 -19.66
C THR A 184 16.38 24.90 -19.74
N ALA A 185 16.01 25.33 -20.96
CA ALA A 185 14.75 26.05 -21.20
C ALA A 185 13.52 25.23 -20.76
N LYS A 186 13.55 23.90 -20.92
CA LYS A 186 12.50 22.97 -20.47
C LYS A 186 12.45 22.79 -18.95
N GLY A 187 13.42 23.33 -18.21
CA GLY A 187 13.48 23.23 -16.76
C GLY A 187 14.08 21.93 -16.24
N ASN A 188 14.78 21.17 -17.08
CA ASN A 188 15.64 20.07 -16.64
C ASN A 188 17.04 20.57 -16.31
N LEU A 189 17.82 19.80 -15.55
CA LEU A 189 19.26 20.00 -15.41
C LEU A 189 19.92 20.04 -16.79
N ASN A 190 20.89 20.94 -16.97
CA ASN A 190 21.65 20.97 -18.21
C ASN A 190 22.66 19.81 -18.27
N ARG A 191 23.20 19.59 -19.47
CA ARG A 191 24.12 18.49 -19.74
C ARG A 191 25.41 18.55 -18.90
N LYS A 192 25.94 19.76 -18.65
CA LYS A 192 27.17 19.93 -17.85
C LYS A 192 26.99 19.43 -16.40
N VAL A 193 25.87 19.78 -15.77
CA VAL A 193 25.54 19.31 -14.41
C VAL A 193 25.32 17.80 -14.40
N ILE A 194 24.60 17.27 -15.40
CA ILE A 194 24.38 15.83 -15.52
C ILE A 194 25.70 15.07 -15.65
N GLU A 195 26.60 15.51 -16.53
CA GLU A 195 27.90 14.87 -16.76
C GLU A 195 28.80 14.91 -15.53
N ALA A 196 28.73 15.97 -14.72
CA ALA A 196 29.48 16.08 -13.47
C ALA A 196 28.94 15.13 -12.37
N LEU A 197 27.62 14.98 -12.28
CA LEU A 197 26.98 14.19 -11.22
C LEU A 197 26.95 12.70 -11.50
N ARG A 198 26.70 12.31 -12.76
CA ARG A 198 26.43 10.93 -13.16
C ARG A 198 27.44 9.89 -12.66
N PRO A 199 28.78 10.11 -12.74
CA PRO A 199 29.75 9.10 -12.34
C PRO A 199 29.67 8.71 -10.86
N ASN A 200 29.10 9.60 -10.03
CA ASN A 200 29.08 9.45 -8.57
C ASN A 200 27.71 9.01 -8.04
N LEU A 201 26.67 8.96 -8.87
CA LEU A 201 25.32 8.59 -8.41
C LEU A 201 25.29 7.16 -7.86
N LYS A 202 24.60 6.98 -6.73
CA LYS A 202 24.22 5.65 -6.24
C LYS A 202 22.92 5.22 -6.92
N THR A 203 22.90 4.01 -7.47
CA THR A 203 21.71 3.39 -8.10
C THR A 203 21.23 2.20 -7.28
N ILE A 204 19.90 2.01 -7.23
CA ILE A 204 19.25 0.93 -6.46
C ILE A 204 19.26 -0.37 -7.24
N LYS A 205 19.08 -0.29 -8.56
CA LYS A 205 18.89 -1.47 -9.39
C LYS A 205 20.26 -2.00 -9.77
N GLN A 206 20.48 -3.28 -9.48
CA GLN A 206 21.54 -4.10 -10.09
C GLN A 206 21.25 -4.31 -11.59
N VAL A 207 20.90 -3.25 -12.32
CA VAL A 207 21.10 -3.23 -13.75
C VAL A 207 22.60 -3.23 -13.91
N ASP A 208 23.10 -4.21 -14.67
CA ASP A 208 24.48 -4.38 -15.07
C ASP A 208 25.19 -3.02 -15.10
N SER A 209 25.95 -2.71 -14.04
CA SER A 209 26.41 -1.35 -13.75
C SER A 209 27.21 -0.81 -14.92
N ASP A 210 27.88 -1.71 -15.63
CA ASP A 210 28.67 -1.45 -16.82
C ASP A 210 27.80 -0.97 -17.98
N TYR A 211 26.64 -1.59 -18.22
CA TYR A 211 25.69 -1.13 -19.24
C TYR A 211 25.13 0.25 -18.91
N PHE A 212 24.77 0.48 -17.64
CA PHE A 212 24.19 1.75 -17.21
C PHE A 212 25.21 2.90 -17.24
N GLN A 213 26.49 2.61 -16.96
CA GLN A 213 27.57 3.59 -17.02
C GLN A 213 28.02 3.88 -18.47
N GLN A 214 28.03 2.87 -19.34
CA GLN A 214 28.53 3.02 -20.72
C GLN A 214 27.48 3.54 -21.71
N ARG A 215 26.19 3.44 -21.40
CA ARG A 215 25.12 3.92 -22.30
C ARG A 215 25.16 5.46 -22.43
N PRO A 216 25.03 6.03 -23.65
CA PRO A 216 24.84 7.47 -23.79
C PRO A 216 23.50 7.89 -23.17
N ILE A 217 23.55 8.90 -22.31
CA ILE A 217 22.38 9.53 -21.70
C ILE A 217 22.22 10.92 -22.33
N TYR A 218 21.02 11.20 -22.81
CA TYR A 218 20.72 12.40 -23.58
C TYR A 218 19.95 13.43 -22.75
N SER A 219 19.33 13.02 -21.63
CA SER A 219 18.51 13.91 -20.81
C SER A 219 18.45 13.52 -19.33
N GLU A 220 18.11 14.49 -18.47
CA GLU A 220 17.89 14.27 -17.05
C GLU A 220 16.79 13.22 -16.78
N THR A 221 15.73 13.21 -17.58
CA THR A 221 14.59 12.30 -17.41
C THR A 221 14.94 10.83 -17.61
N GLU A 222 16.09 10.55 -18.22
CA GLU A 222 16.65 9.19 -18.35
C GLU A 222 17.49 8.79 -17.13
N LEU A 223 17.85 9.73 -16.25
CA LEU A 223 18.58 9.53 -15.00
C LEU A 223 17.64 9.66 -13.80
N VAL A 224 16.80 8.65 -13.58
CA VAL A 224 15.84 8.63 -12.47
C VAL A 224 16.52 8.86 -11.12
N ASP A 225 17.72 8.29 -10.92
CA ASP A 225 18.54 8.44 -9.70
C ASP A 225 18.99 9.88 -9.42
N LEU A 226 18.87 10.81 -10.39
CA LEU A 226 19.15 12.24 -10.25
C LEU A 226 17.87 13.09 -10.37
N TRP A 227 16.99 12.73 -11.29
CA TRP A 227 15.76 13.45 -11.56
C TRP A 227 14.82 13.46 -10.34
N ILE A 228 14.67 12.31 -9.67
CA ILE A 228 13.85 12.22 -8.47
C ILE A 228 14.42 13.08 -7.33
N PRO A 229 15.70 12.95 -6.91
CA PRO A 229 16.29 13.85 -5.92
C PRO A 229 16.03 15.33 -6.19
N ARG A 230 16.16 15.77 -7.44
CA ARG A 230 15.89 17.18 -7.79
C ARG A 230 14.45 17.56 -7.52
N LEU A 231 13.48 16.74 -7.93
CA LEU A 231 12.07 17.00 -7.69
C LEU A 231 11.76 17.05 -6.19
N ILE A 232 12.32 16.12 -5.41
CA ILE A 232 12.19 16.11 -3.95
C ILE A 232 12.82 17.36 -3.33
N CYS A 233 14.03 17.75 -3.74
CA CYS A 233 14.70 18.95 -3.24
C CYS A 233 13.92 20.24 -3.57
N LEU A 234 13.26 20.31 -4.72
CA LEU A 234 12.35 21.42 -5.06
C LEU A 234 11.11 21.43 -4.15
N GLN A 235 10.46 20.28 -3.97
CA GLN A 235 9.26 20.15 -3.13
C GLN A 235 9.54 20.35 -1.64
N ALA A 236 10.76 20.03 -1.20
CA ALA A 236 11.24 20.27 0.15
C ALA A 236 11.67 21.73 0.39
N GLY A 237 11.82 22.53 -0.67
CA GLY A 237 12.26 23.93 -0.58
C GLY A 237 13.78 24.12 -0.45
N PHE A 238 14.57 23.06 -0.64
CA PHE A 238 16.04 23.13 -0.61
C PHE A 238 16.62 23.77 -1.86
N VAL A 239 15.91 23.63 -2.98
CA VAL A 239 16.27 24.23 -4.26
C VAL A 239 15.09 25.07 -4.74
N ARG A 240 15.39 26.16 -5.46
CA ARG A 240 14.41 26.89 -6.27
C ARG A 240 14.92 27.06 -7.69
N LYS A 241 14.01 27.04 -8.66
CA LYS A 241 14.33 27.37 -10.05
C LYS A 241 14.18 28.89 -10.27
N LEU A 242 15.21 29.53 -10.82
CA LEU A 242 15.18 30.92 -11.26
C LEU A 242 15.74 31.02 -12.68
N LYS A 243 14.87 31.33 -13.66
CA LYS A 243 15.22 31.37 -15.08
C LYS A 243 15.93 30.08 -15.53
N ASN A 244 17.20 30.17 -15.90
CA ASN A 244 18.08 29.10 -16.37
C ASN A 244 18.96 28.50 -15.24
N LYS A 245 18.59 28.70 -13.98
CA LYS A 245 19.35 28.21 -12.82
C LYS A 245 18.46 27.47 -11.83
N PHE A 246 19.05 26.45 -11.22
CA PHE A 246 18.66 25.92 -9.92
C PHE A 246 19.58 26.51 -8.86
N LEU A 247 19.00 27.11 -7.84
CA LEU A 247 19.73 27.75 -6.75
C LEU A 247 19.38 27.03 -5.45
N VAL A 248 20.40 26.64 -4.69
CA VAL A 248 20.21 26.13 -3.33
C VAL A 248 19.76 27.29 -2.44
N THR A 249 18.68 27.09 -1.70
CA THR A 249 18.11 28.09 -0.80
C THR A 249 18.93 28.15 0.50
N LYS A 250 18.67 29.15 1.35
CA LYS A 250 19.28 29.22 2.69
C LYS A 250 18.97 27.95 3.50
N LEU A 251 17.73 27.45 3.40
CA LEU A 251 17.32 26.20 4.02
C LEU A 251 18.13 25.01 3.49
N GLY A 252 18.33 24.91 2.18
CA GLY A 252 19.15 23.86 1.59
C GLY A 252 20.61 23.90 2.06
N GLN A 253 21.18 25.10 2.21
CA GLN A 253 22.54 25.27 2.75
C GLN A 253 22.64 24.88 4.22
N GLU A 254 21.67 25.29 5.05
CA GLU A 254 21.58 24.88 6.46
C GLU A 254 21.50 23.35 6.58
N MET A 255 20.65 22.72 5.77
CA MET A 255 20.44 21.26 5.83
C MET A 255 21.65 20.43 5.39
N LEU A 256 22.61 21.01 4.66
CA LEU A 256 23.87 20.34 4.29
C LEU A 256 24.89 20.28 5.45
N GLN A 257 24.68 21.02 6.53
CA GLN A 257 25.56 20.96 7.69
C GLN A 257 25.46 19.59 8.37
N SER A 258 26.59 19.06 8.84
CA SER A 258 26.69 17.69 9.37
C SER A 258 25.72 17.40 10.52
N GLU A 259 25.50 18.38 11.39
CA GLU A 259 24.56 18.37 12.50
C GLU A 259 23.08 18.27 12.07
N ASN A 260 22.77 18.62 10.83
CA ASN A 260 21.41 18.53 10.27
C ASN A 260 21.18 17.25 9.47
N THR A 261 22.11 16.28 9.47
CA THR A 261 22.01 15.06 8.66
C THR A 261 20.67 14.32 8.82
N GLY A 262 20.26 14.01 10.05
CA GLY A 262 18.99 13.30 10.27
C GLY A 262 17.77 14.16 9.97
N ARG A 263 17.84 15.49 10.16
CA ARG A 263 16.78 16.44 9.75
C ARG A 263 16.62 16.45 8.23
N LEU A 264 17.72 16.55 7.49
CA LEU A 264 17.75 16.50 6.03
C LEU A 264 17.18 15.17 5.53
N PHE A 265 17.65 14.04 6.05
CA PHE A 265 17.14 12.73 5.67
C PHE A 265 15.64 12.58 5.94
N CYS A 266 15.18 12.97 7.14
CA CYS A 266 13.78 12.93 7.50
C CYS A 266 12.93 13.80 6.55
N GLN A 267 13.38 15.00 6.20
CA GLN A 267 12.65 15.89 5.30
C GLN A 267 12.62 15.38 3.86
N LEU A 268 13.71 14.78 3.36
CA LEU A 268 13.73 14.11 2.06
C LEU A 268 12.75 12.93 2.01
N PHE A 269 12.81 12.06 3.02
CA PHE A 269 11.96 10.88 3.14
C PHE A 269 10.47 11.24 3.22
N THR A 270 10.12 12.16 4.12
CA THR A 270 8.74 12.63 4.28
C THR A 270 8.24 13.36 3.03
N THR A 271 9.07 14.18 2.37
CA THR A 271 8.69 14.85 1.12
C THR A 271 8.39 13.83 0.02
N TYR A 272 9.17 12.76 -0.09
CA TYR A 272 8.93 11.70 -1.07
C TYR A 272 7.59 10.99 -0.83
N PHE A 273 7.28 10.58 0.40
CA PHE A 273 6.08 9.80 0.66
C PHE A 273 4.81 10.62 0.91
N VAL A 274 4.92 11.90 1.25
CA VAL A 274 3.76 12.74 1.61
C VAL A 274 3.44 13.78 0.54
N LYS A 275 4.46 14.41 -0.06
CA LYS A 275 4.24 15.52 -1.01
C LYS A 275 4.41 15.10 -2.47
N HIS A 276 5.33 14.19 -2.74
CA HIS A 276 5.60 13.72 -4.08
C HIS A 276 4.55 12.69 -4.52
N ASN A 277 4.09 12.75 -5.78
CA ASN A 277 3.17 11.74 -6.31
C ASN A 277 3.97 10.55 -6.84
N ILE A 278 4.03 9.46 -6.08
CA ILE A 278 4.80 8.26 -6.49
C ILE A 278 4.25 7.60 -7.76
N ALA A 279 3.02 7.90 -8.18
CA ALA A 279 2.44 7.39 -9.43
C ALA A 279 3.07 8.02 -10.68
N PHE A 280 3.71 9.19 -10.56
CA PHE A 280 4.24 9.98 -11.67
C PHE A 280 5.21 9.22 -12.60
N TYR A 281 5.95 8.25 -12.06
CA TYR A 281 7.06 7.59 -12.76
C TYR A 281 6.69 6.43 -13.68
N SER A 282 5.41 6.08 -13.80
CA SER A 282 5.01 4.93 -14.61
C SER A 282 3.83 5.28 -15.51
N PRO A 283 4.06 5.92 -16.66
CA PRO A 283 2.99 6.29 -17.59
C PRO A 283 2.24 5.07 -18.14
N ILE A 284 2.78 3.85 -17.96
CA ILE A 284 2.20 2.60 -18.44
C ILE A 284 1.29 1.95 -17.38
N GLN A 285 1.44 2.35 -16.11
CA GLN A 285 0.64 1.86 -14.98
C GLN A 285 -0.53 2.81 -14.69
N PRO A 286 -1.71 2.29 -14.32
CA PRO A 286 -2.78 3.08 -13.72
C PRO A 286 -2.30 3.94 -12.55
N ASP A 287 -3.03 5.01 -12.24
CA ASP A 287 -2.79 5.77 -11.01
C ASP A 287 -3.11 4.89 -9.79
N PHE A 288 -2.05 4.54 -9.06
CA PHE A 288 -2.08 3.78 -7.81
C PHE A 288 -1.70 4.66 -6.61
N SER A 289 -2.01 5.96 -6.66
CA SER A 289 -1.77 6.92 -5.56
C SER A 289 -2.38 6.48 -4.22
N PHE A 290 -3.45 5.68 -4.21
CA PHE A 290 -4.00 5.11 -2.97
C PHE A 290 -3.02 4.20 -2.21
N VAL A 291 -2.05 3.58 -2.90
CA VAL A 291 -0.98 2.79 -2.26
C VAL A 291 -0.12 3.69 -1.38
N GLN A 292 0.21 4.90 -1.87
CA GLN A 292 0.99 5.91 -1.14
C GLN A 292 0.33 6.27 0.19
N GLY A 293 -0.99 6.43 0.21
CA GLY A 293 -1.76 6.75 1.41
C GLY A 293 -1.69 5.69 2.52
N THR A 294 -1.19 4.49 2.20
CA THR A 294 -1.07 3.37 3.14
C THR A 294 0.37 2.97 3.45
N ILE A 295 1.36 3.74 2.96
CA ILE A 295 2.78 3.36 3.07
C ILE A 295 3.25 3.23 4.53
N ALA A 296 2.68 3.98 5.47
CA ALA A 296 3.01 3.85 6.89
C ALA A 296 2.73 2.43 7.42
N PHE A 297 1.70 1.76 6.90
CA PHE A 297 1.43 0.35 7.20
C PHE A 297 2.51 -0.56 6.62
N SER A 298 2.95 -0.32 5.39
CA SER A 298 4.03 -1.12 4.79
C SER A 298 5.35 -1.00 5.54
N ILE A 299 5.69 0.21 5.98
CA ILE A 299 6.85 0.45 6.85
C ILE A 299 6.68 -0.33 8.15
N TYR A 300 5.51 -0.26 8.80
CA TYR A 300 5.22 -1.05 10.00
C TYR A 300 5.40 -2.57 9.79
N ARG A 301 4.89 -3.10 8.68
CA ARG A 301 4.99 -4.53 8.35
C ARG A 301 6.43 -4.97 8.14
N LEU A 302 7.27 -4.12 7.54
CA LEU A 302 8.70 -4.41 7.40
C LEU A 302 9.37 -4.56 8.76
N GLY A 303 9.07 -3.70 9.72
CA GLY A 303 9.65 -3.76 11.07
C GLY A 303 9.25 -4.97 11.93
N LYS A 304 8.27 -5.78 11.50
CA LYS A 304 7.84 -6.97 12.25
C LYS A 304 8.75 -8.18 12.06
N SER A 305 9.55 -8.21 11.01
CA SER A 305 10.54 -9.25 10.78
C SER A 305 11.77 -8.63 10.14
N LYS A 306 12.97 -9.02 10.60
CA LYS A 306 14.21 -8.56 10.00
C LYS A 306 14.40 -9.09 8.58
N ASP A 307 13.87 -10.29 8.31
CA ASP A 307 13.98 -10.99 7.04
C ASP A 307 12.59 -11.33 6.50
N HIS A 308 12.35 -11.00 5.23
CA HIS A 308 11.16 -11.39 4.48
C HIS A 308 11.59 -12.25 3.31
N GLN A 309 11.38 -13.56 3.44
CA GLN A 309 11.70 -14.53 2.40
C GLN A 309 10.44 -15.03 1.69
N GLY A 310 10.63 -15.56 0.47
CA GLY A 310 9.59 -16.20 -0.32
C GLY A 310 9.46 -15.58 -1.70
N SER A 311 8.36 -15.91 -2.39
CA SER A 311 8.04 -15.28 -3.66
C SER A 311 7.69 -13.80 -3.46
N ILE A 312 8.04 -12.95 -4.43
CA ILE A 312 7.69 -11.53 -4.39
C ILE A 312 6.17 -11.32 -4.25
N LYS A 313 5.35 -12.21 -4.80
CA LYS A 313 3.89 -12.21 -4.61
C LYS A 313 3.51 -12.34 -3.12
N ALA A 314 4.06 -13.35 -2.43
CA ALA A 314 3.76 -13.59 -1.02
C ALA A 314 4.32 -12.50 -0.10
N ILE A 315 5.45 -11.90 -0.46
CA ILE A 315 5.99 -10.73 0.26
C ILE A 315 5.07 -9.53 0.04
N ALA A 316 4.74 -9.21 -1.20
CA ALA A 316 3.91 -8.07 -1.57
C ALA A 316 2.53 -8.10 -0.90
N GLN A 317 1.85 -9.24 -0.89
CA GLN A 317 0.57 -9.44 -0.21
C GLN A 317 0.63 -9.14 1.30
N ARG A 318 1.77 -9.40 1.94
CA ARG A 318 1.97 -9.16 3.37
C ARG A 318 2.41 -7.72 3.69
N LEU A 319 2.92 -6.98 2.71
CA LEU A 319 3.45 -5.63 2.92
C LEU A 319 2.37 -4.54 2.82
N VAL A 320 1.25 -4.80 2.16
CA VAL A 320 0.16 -3.82 2.02
C VAL A 320 -1.08 -4.27 2.78
N LEU A 321 -2.03 -3.37 2.99
CA LEU A 321 -3.34 -3.73 3.54
C LEU A 321 -4.07 -4.68 2.57
N PRO A 322 -4.82 -5.69 3.05
CA PRO A 322 -5.55 -6.62 2.19
C PRO A 322 -6.44 -5.90 1.16
N GLY A 323 -7.24 -4.92 1.60
CA GLY A 323 -8.08 -4.13 0.70
C GLY A 323 -7.29 -3.34 -0.36
N VAL A 324 -6.07 -2.90 -0.05
CA VAL A 324 -5.19 -2.23 -1.03
C VAL A 324 -4.69 -3.24 -2.06
N TYR A 325 -4.31 -4.45 -1.65
CA TYR A 325 -3.91 -5.51 -2.58
C TYR A 325 -5.05 -5.89 -3.52
N ASP A 326 -6.27 -6.04 -2.98
CA ASP A 326 -7.47 -6.35 -3.76
C ASP A 326 -7.80 -5.25 -4.77
N ASP A 327 -7.71 -3.99 -4.36
CA ASP A 327 -7.95 -2.85 -5.24
C ASP A 327 -6.90 -2.73 -6.34
N ILE A 328 -5.64 -3.08 -6.06
CA ILE A 328 -4.61 -3.22 -7.10
C ILE A 328 -5.03 -4.31 -8.10
N CYS A 329 -5.43 -5.49 -7.62
CA CYS A 329 -5.81 -6.61 -8.48
C CYS A 329 -7.01 -6.25 -9.38
N LYS A 330 -8.03 -5.57 -8.84
CA LYS A 330 -9.22 -5.14 -9.60
C LYS A 330 -8.91 -4.12 -10.69
N ARG A 331 -7.93 -3.24 -10.47
CA ARG A 331 -7.56 -2.15 -11.41
C ARG A 331 -6.55 -2.58 -12.47
N ILE A 332 -5.92 -3.73 -12.31
CA ILE A 332 -5.02 -4.29 -13.32
C ILE A 332 -5.84 -4.98 -14.41
N HIS A 333 -5.99 -4.30 -15.55
CA HIS A 333 -6.67 -4.85 -16.73
C HIS A 333 -5.70 -5.42 -17.77
N LYS A 334 -4.40 -5.13 -17.63
CA LYS A 334 -3.36 -5.61 -18.56
C LYS A 334 -2.78 -6.92 -18.05
N SER A 335 -2.93 -8.00 -18.83
CA SER A 335 -2.51 -9.37 -18.47
C SER A 335 -1.03 -9.53 -18.12
N TRP A 336 -0.17 -8.65 -18.62
CA TRP A 336 1.27 -8.67 -18.36
C TRP A 336 1.68 -7.90 -17.08
N LEU A 337 0.82 -7.02 -16.58
CA LEU A 337 1.08 -6.24 -15.37
C LEU A 337 0.65 -7.07 -14.16
N LYS A 338 1.50 -7.16 -13.13
CA LYS A 338 1.21 -7.95 -11.94
C LYS A 338 1.10 -7.07 -10.69
N PRO A 339 0.25 -7.40 -9.70
CA PRO A 339 0.12 -6.64 -8.46
C PRO A 339 1.45 -6.45 -7.74
N GLU A 340 2.30 -7.48 -7.72
CA GLU A 340 3.61 -7.42 -7.09
C GLU A 340 4.54 -6.38 -7.71
N TRP A 341 4.42 -6.06 -9.01
CA TRP A 341 5.23 -5.02 -9.65
C TRP A 341 4.81 -3.62 -9.25
N ILE A 342 3.52 -3.42 -8.96
CA ILE A 342 3.03 -2.17 -8.39
C ILE A 342 3.60 -1.99 -6.99
N ILE A 343 3.54 -3.03 -6.16
CA ILE A 343 4.07 -2.97 -4.79
C ILE A 343 5.59 -2.82 -4.79
N GLU A 344 6.29 -3.50 -5.69
CA GLU A 344 7.73 -3.31 -5.89
C GLU A 344 8.06 -1.85 -6.21
N THR A 345 7.44 -1.29 -7.24
CA THR A 345 7.77 0.07 -7.70
C THR A 345 7.28 1.19 -6.78
N LYS A 346 6.22 0.98 -6.00
CA LYS A 346 5.59 2.01 -5.16
C LYS A 346 5.94 1.90 -3.67
N VAL A 347 6.39 0.73 -3.22
CA VAL A 347 6.70 0.47 -1.81
C VAL A 347 8.15 0.03 -1.65
N ILE A 348 8.57 -1.03 -2.33
CA ILE A 348 9.86 -1.67 -2.06
C ILE A 348 11.02 -0.85 -2.62
N ASP A 349 11.02 -0.55 -3.92
CA ASP A 349 12.07 0.23 -4.60
C ASP A 349 12.31 1.58 -3.87
N PRO A 350 11.26 2.36 -3.49
CA PRO A 350 11.47 3.59 -2.73
C PRO A 350 12.06 3.41 -1.33
N LEU A 351 11.72 2.33 -0.62
CA LEU A 351 12.24 2.07 0.72
C LEU A 351 13.69 1.56 0.66
N GLU A 352 14.06 0.82 -0.38
CA GLU A 352 15.45 0.46 -0.65
C GLU A 352 16.25 1.69 -1.10
N TRP A 353 15.65 2.57 -1.90
CA TRP A 353 16.25 3.85 -2.27
C TRP A 353 16.49 4.77 -1.08
N ALA A 354 15.61 4.72 -0.08
CA ALA A 354 15.82 5.41 1.18
C ALA A 354 16.90 4.74 2.05
N GLY A 355 17.38 3.54 1.70
CA GLY A 355 18.35 2.77 2.47
C GLY A 355 17.73 2.05 3.69
N LEU A 356 16.40 1.98 3.79
CA LEU A 356 15.71 1.35 4.91
C LEU A 356 15.63 -0.18 4.79
N ILE A 357 15.73 -0.68 3.56
CA ILE A 357 15.76 -2.11 3.29
C ILE A 357 16.86 -2.42 2.27
N THR A 358 17.24 -3.68 2.18
CA THR A 358 18.04 -4.23 1.08
C THR A 358 17.27 -5.38 0.43
N CYS A 359 17.34 -5.48 -0.90
CA CYS A 359 16.67 -6.54 -1.63
C CYS A 359 17.67 -7.44 -2.33
N ARG A 360 17.61 -8.74 -2.08
CA ARG A 360 18.33 -9.74 -2.88
C ARG A 360 17.50 -10.05 -4.12
N ARG A 361 18.07 -9.79 -5.28
CA ARG A 361 17.45 -10.02 -6.58
C ARG A 361 18.12 -11.16 -7.31
N GLU A 362 17.34 -11.97 -8.01
CA GLU A 362 17.84 -13.03 -8.90
C GLU A 362 17.34 -12.81 -10.31
N LYS A 363 18.21 -13.02 -11.30
CA LYS A 363 17.85 -12.93 -12.70
C LYS A 363 16.97 -14.12 -13.09
N VAL A 364 15.73 -13.83 -13.49
CA VAL A 364 14.76 -14.80 -14.01
C VAL A 364 14.46 -14.42 -15.47
N LYS A 365 15.05 -15.16 -16.41
CA LYS A 365 15.03 -14.86 -17.85
C LYS A 365 15.61 -13.46 -18.15
N TYR A 366 14.75 -12.49 -18.44
CA TYR A 366 15.09 -11.11 -18.81
C TYR A 366 14.81 -10.11 -17.69
N LEU A 367 14.28 -10.55 -16.55
CA LEU A 367 13.89 -9.70 -15.43
C LEU A 367 14.68 -10.09 -14.18
N TYR A 368 14.75 -9.17 -13.22
CA TYR A 368 15.24 -9.45 -11.89
C TYR A 368 14.05 -9.55 -10.95
N GLU A 369 13.96 -10.66 -10.21
CA GLU A 369 12.92 -10.85 -9.20
C GLU A 369 13.52 -10.73 -7.81
N ILE A 370 12.82 -10.03 -6.93
CA ILE A 370 13.16 -9.96 -5.50
C ILE A 370 12.87 -11.32 -4.86
N LYS A 371 13.87 -11.89 -4.19
CA LYS A 371 13.76 -13.16 -3.45
C LYS A 371 13.78 -12.98 -1.94
N GLU A 372 14.33 -11.85 -1.49
CA GLU A 372 14.50 -11.56 -0.07
C GLU A 372 14.53 -10.05 0.13
N ILE A 373 13.87 -9.60 1.20
CA ILE A 373 13.93 -8.21 1.68
C ILE A 373 14.40 -8.24 3.13
N LYS A 374 15.38 -7.40 3.47
CA LYS A 374 15.89 -7.25 4.83
C LYS A 374 15.81 -5.81 5.29
N THR A 375 15.39 -5.58 6.54
CA THR A 375 15.52 -4.25 7.16
C THR A 375 16.98 -3.94 7.46
N THR A 376 17.39 -2.69 7.27
CA THR A 376 18.74 -2.22 7.58
C THR A 376 18.86 -1.70 9.01
N GLU A 377 20.08 -1.46 9.48
CA GLU A 377 20.30 -0.73 10.74
C GLU A 377 19.70 0.69 10.69
N LEU A 378 19.75 1.35 9.52
CA LEU A 378 19.11 2.65 9.32
C LEU A 378 17.60 2.59 9.58
N TYR A 379 16.90 1.54 9.15
CA TYR A 379 15.48 1.36 9.47
C TYR A 379 15.22 1.40 10.98
N HIS A 380 16.01 0.64 11.75
CA HIS A 380 15.83 0.53 13.19
C HIS A 380 16.24 1.81 13.95
N LYS A 381 17.19 2.58 13.41
CA LYS A 381 17.57 3.88 13.98
C LYS A 381 16.60 4.99 13.61
N PHE A 382 16.04 4.96 12.41
CA PHE A 382 15.22 6.04 11.85
C PHE A 382 13.75 5.93 12.21
N VAL A 383 13.15 4.73 12.16
CA VAL A 383 11.70 4.56 12.33
C VAL A 383 11.38 3.80 13.61
N ARG A 384 10.44 4.31 14.39
CA ARG A 384 9.81 3.58 15.51
C ARG A 384 8.30 3.80 15.54
N PHE A 385 7.59 2.89 16.21
CA PHE A 385 6.14 2.97 16.37
C PHE A 385 5.77 3.13 17.86
N ALA A 386 4.92 4.10 18.18
CA ALA A 386 4.41 4.39 19.51
C ALA A 386 2.89 4.60 19.45
N TRP A 387 2.12 3.69 20.04
CA TRP A 387 0.65 3.64 19.94
C TRP A 387 -0.05 4.51 20.98
#